data_AF-A0A401U2L9-F1
#
_entry.id   AF-A0A401U2L9-F1
#
_cell.length_a   1.000
_cell.length_b   1.000
_cell.length_c   1.000
_cell.angle_alpha   90.00
_cell.angle_beta   90.00
_cell.angle_gamma   90.00
#
_symmetry.space_group_name_H-M   'P 1'
#
loop_
_entity.id
_entity.type
_entity.pdbx_description
1 polymer ?
#
loop_
_entity_poly.entity_id
_entity_poly.type
_entity_poly.pdbx_seq_one_letter_code
_entity_poly.pdbx_strand_id
1 'polypeptide(L)'
;FARRFSTLDHLTGGRIAWNIVTGYLDSGARGMGLDANRAHDERYEAAEEFLAATYQLWEGSWEDGAVRRDRAARIFTDPSRIHPVRHDGRHYKVDGIHLAEPSPQRTPLLYQAGTSKRGRAFAARHAEAIFLNGQTRPILARAVRDIRDAAKEFGRDP
;
A
#
# COMPACT_ATOMS: atom_id res chain seq x y z
N PHE A 1 4.66 9.69 1.54
CA PHE A 1 5.02 8.34 1.04
C PHE A 1 4.51 8.12 -0.37
N ALA A 2 3.19 8.23 -0.62
CA ALA A 2 2.54 8.04 -1.92
C ALA A 2 3.28 8.69 -3.11
N ARG A 3 3.62 9.99 -3.01
CA ARG A 3 4.40 10.69 -4.06
C ARG A 3 5.71 9.99 -4.42
N ARG A 4 6.49 9.54 -3.43
CA ARG A 4 7.80 8.90 -3.67
C ARG A 4 7.63 7.61 -4.48
N PHE A 5 6.61 6.82 -4.17
CA PHE A 5 6.32 5.59 -4.89
C PHE A 5 5.80 5.85 -6.30
N SER A 6 4.89 6.81 -6.50
CA SER A 6 4.49 7.20 -7.87
C SER A 6 5.66 7.75 -8.69
N THR A 7 6.57 8.52 -8.07
CA THR A 7 7.79 8.99 -8.74
C THR A 7 8.68 7.81 -9.14
N LEU A 8 8.92 6.84 -8.26
CA LEU A 8 9.70 5.65 -8.59
C LEU A 8 8.99 4.80 -9.65
N ASP A 9 7.68 4.67 -9.59
CA ASP A 9 6.90 3.92 -10.57
C ASP A 9 7.03 4.52 -11.98
N HIS A 10 6.92 5.85 -12.10
CA HIS A 10 7.22 6.57 -13.33
C HIS A 10 8.67 6.39 -13.80
N LEU A 11 9.65 6.63 -12.92
CA LEU A 11 11.08 6.57 -13.27
C LEU A 11 11.56 5.17 -13.65
N THR A 12 10.94 4.14 -13.06
CA THR A 12 11.29 2.75 -13.35
C THR A 12 10.49 2.17 -14.51
N GLY A 13 9.44 2.85 -14.97
CA GLY A 13 8.54 2.33 -15.99
C GLY A 13 7.71 1.16 -15.47
N GLY A 14 7.18 1.26 -14.25
CA GLY A 14 6.35 0.21 -13.67
C GLY A 14 7.12 -0.98 -13.12
N ARG A 15 8.29 -0.77 -12.52
CA ARG A 15 9.15 -1.85 -12.00
C ARG A 15 9.46 -1.69 -10.52
N ILE A 16 8.56 -1.06 -9.76
CA ILE A 16 8.72 -0.88 -8.32
C ILE A 16 7.77 -1.81 -7.56
N ALA A 17 8.27 -2.32 -6.43
CA ALA A 17 7.48 -3.08 -5.48
C ALA A 17 7.61 -2.46 -4.10
N TRP A 18 6.58 -2.62 -3.27
CA TRP A 18 6.59 -2.18 -1.89
C TRP A 18 6.42 -3.39 -0.95
N ASN A 19 7.45 -3.71 -0.18
CA ASN A 19 7.30 -4.62 0.96
C ASN A 19 6.74 -3.86 2.17
N ILE A 20 5.47 -4.11 2.50
CA ILE A 20 4.76 -3.46 3.60
C ILE A 20 5.24 -4.06 4.93
N VAL A 21 5.88 -3.24 5.76
CA VAL A 21 6.38 -3.62 7.08
C VAL A 21 5.82 -2.70 8.15
N THR A 22 5.43 -3.28 9.29
CA THR A 22 4.89 -2.54 10.43
C THR A 22 5.96 -2.16 11.47
N GLY A 23 7.18 -2.68 11.30
CA GLY A 23 8.29 -2.53 12.23
C GLY A 23 8.12 -3.34 13.53
N TYR A 24 9.23 -3.81 14.11
CA TYR A 24 9.23 -4.56 15.38
C TYR A 24 10.24 -4.05 16.42
N LEU A 25 11.23 -3.25 16.00
CA LEU A 25 12.26 -2.74 16.89
C LEU A 25 11.86 -1.40 17.49
N ASP A 26 11.92 -1.28 18.82
CA ASP A 26 11.67 0.00 19.51
C ASP A 26 12.70 1.07 19.18
N SER A 27 13.93 0.68 18.83
CA SER A 27 14.95 1.63 18.39
C SER A 27 14.52 2.42 17.16
N GLY A 28 13.73 1.81 16.25
CA GLY A 28 13.18 2.50 15.10
C GLY A 28 12.15 3.56 15.49
N ALA A 29 11.28 3.25 16.46
CA ALA A 29 10.31 4.21 16.98
C ALA A 29 11.01 5.40 17.67
N ARG A 30 12.00 5.12 18.54
CA ARG A 30 12.82 6.16 19.19
C ARG A 30 13.60 7.00 18.20
N GLY A 31 14.14 6.40 17.15
CA GLY A 31 14.81 7.11 16.07
C GLY A 31 13.89 8.09 15.30
N MET A 32 12.57 7.90 15.38
CA MET A 32 11.56 8.81 14.82
C MET A 32 10.97 9.78 15.86
N GLY A 33 11.53 9.83 17.07
CA GLY A 33 11.06 10.71 18.16
C GLY A 33 9.82 10.21 18.90
N LEU A 34 9.50 8.90 18.81
CA LEU A 34 8.44 8.27 19.59
C LEU A 34 9.05 7.54 20.81
N ASP A 35 8.34 7.49 21.93
CA ASP A 35 8.85 6.84 23.15
C ASP A 35 9.06 5.33 22.99
N ALA A 36 8.09 4.67 22.33
CA ALA A 36 8.10 3.23 22.07
C ALA A 36 7.30 2.90 20.80
N ASN A 37 7.43 1.65 20.36
CA ASN A 37 6.60 1.17 19.26
C ASN A 37 5.15 0.94 19.71
N ARG A 38 4.20 1.06 18.79
CA ARG A 38 2.79 0.71 19.07
C ARG A 38 2.68 -0.78 19.41
N ALA A 39 1.62 -1.14 20.14
CA ALA A 39 1.28 -2.52 20.40
C ALA A 39 1.13 -3.30 19.08
N HIS A 40 1.42 -4.61 19.10
CA HIS A 40 1.52 -5.42 17.88
C HIS A 40 0.32 -5.26 16.94
N ASP A 41 -0.90 -5.37 17.46
CA ASP A 41 -2.13 -5.32 16.67
C ASP A 41 -2.46 -3.89 16.22
N GLU A 42 -2.21 -2.89 17.07
CA GLU A 42 -2.39 -1.47 16.72
C GLU A 42 -1.48 -1.04 15.56
N ARG A 43 -0.29 -1.65 15.42
CA ARG A 43 0.55 -1.42 14.23
C ARG A 43 -0.10 -1.89 12.95
N TYR A 44 -0.85 -3.00 12.99
CA TYR A 44 -1.59 -3.47 11.82
C TYR A 44 -2.86 -2.65 11.59
N GLU A 45 -3.52 -2.14 12.63
CA GLU A 45 -4.61 -1.15 12.48
C GLU A 45 -4.13 0.11 11.76
N ALA A 46 -3.01 0.69 12.22
CA ALA A 46 -2.38 1.82 11.55
C ALA A 46 -1.96 1.47 10.11
N ALA A 47 -1.41 0.28 9.87
CA ALA A 47 -1.03 -0.13 8.51
C ALA A 47 -2.23 -0.25 7.56
N GLU A 48 -3.37 -0.78 8.02
CA GLU A 48 -4.60 -0.85 7.20
C GLU A 48 -5.08 0.54 6.82
N GLU A 49 -5.08 1.47 7.77
CA GLU A 49 -5.50 2.84 7.53
C GLU A 49 -4.53 3.58 6.61
N PHE A 50 -3.23 3.35 6.78
CA PHE A 50 -2.20 3.90 5.91
C PHE A 50 -2.39 3.42 4.46
N LEU A 51 -2.63 2.12 4.27
CA LEU A 51 -2.90 1.54 2.95
C LEU A 51 -4.15 2.16 2.33
N ALA A 52 -5.24 2.25 3.10
CA ALA A 52 -6.48 2.86 2.65
C ALA A 52 -6.29 4.30 2.16
N ALA A 53 -5.58 5.13 2.94
CA ALA A 53 -5.25 6.50 2.54
C ALA A 53 -4.36 6.53 1.28
N THR A 54 -3.38 5.64 1.16
CA THR A 54 -2.52 5.56 -0.02
C THR A 54 -3.25 5.09 -1.28
N TYR A 55 -4.17 4.12 -1.16
CA TYR A 55 -4.99 3.66 -2.28
C TYR A 55 -5.92 4.76 -2.78
N GLN A 56 -6.54 5.52 -1.87
CA GLN A 56 -7.35 6.68 -2.27
C GLN A 56 -6.51 7.70 -3.07
N LEU A 57 -5.26 7.94 -2.69
CA LEU A 57 -4.36 8.83 -3.43
C LEU A 57 -3.95 8.27 -4.81
N TRP A 58 -3.51 7.00 -4.88
CA TRP A 58 -3.00 6.39 -6.12
C TRP A 58 -4.11 6.05 -7.13
N GLU A 59 -5.24 5.55 -6.64
CA GLU A 59 -6.33 5.04 -7.48
C GLU A 59 -7.47 6.06 -7.65
N GLY A 60 -7.77 6.86 -6.62
CA GLY A 60 -8.97 7.69 -6.58
C GLY A 60 -8.76 9.18 -6.90
N SER A 61 -7.57 9.72 -6.66
CA SER A 61 -7.36 11.18 -6.79
C SER A 61 -7.28 11.66 -8.24
N TRP A 62 -6.87 10.80 -9.17
CA TRP A 62 -6.73 11.14 -10.59
C TRP A 62 -7.35 10.04 -11.45
N GLU A 63 -8.30 10.38 -12.31
CA GLU A 63 -8.89 9.41 -13.25
C GLU A 63 -7.92 9.06 -14.40
N ASP A 64 -8.18 7.95 -15.06
CA ASP A 64 -7.53 7.65 -16.33
C ASP A 64 -7.87 8.73 -17.37
N GLY A 65 -6.84 9.15 -18.13
CA GLY A 65 -6.96 10.23 -19.10
C GLY A 65 -7.04 11.64 -18.50
N ALA A 66 -6.86 11.82 -17.19
CA ALA A 66 -6.73 13.14 -16.57
C ALA A 66 -5.57 13.96 -17.17
N VAL A 67 -4.48 13.30 -17.58
CA VAL A 67 -3.36 13.93 -18.26
C VAL A 67 -3.54 13.87 -19.76
N ARG A 68 -3.78 15.03 -20.38
CA ARG A 68 -4.07 15.16 -21.82
C ARG A 68 -2.85 15.53 -22.64
N ARG A 69 -1.93 16.32 -22.07
CA ARG A 69 -0.74 16.86 -22.76
C ARG A 69 -1.08 17.48 -24.13
N ASP A 70 -2.25 18.10 -24.25
CA ASP A 70 -2.75 18.68 -25.49
C ASP A 70 -2.17 20.09 -25.68
N ARG A 71 -1.18 20.20 -26.55
CA ARG A 71 -0.53 21.47 -26.88
C ARG A 71 -1.43 22.40 -27.69
N ALA A 72 -2.29 21.86 -28.55
CA ALA A 72 -3.14 22.65 -29.43
C ALA A 72 -4.29 23.28 -28.63
N ALA A 73 -4.94 22.50 -27.76
CA ALA A 73 -5.97 22.99 -26.84
C ALA A 73 -5.38 23.75 -25.63
N ARG A 74 -4.06 23.72 -25.44
CA ARG A 74 -3.34 24.26 -24.27
C ARG A 74 -3.79 23.65 -22.94
N ILE A 75 -4.13 22.36 -22.94
CA ILE A 75 -4.59 21.62 -21.77
C ILE A 75 -3.56 20.55 -21.44
N PHE A 76 -2.81 20.73 -20.35
CA PHE A 76 -1.92 19.69 -19.85
C PHE A 76 -2.71 18.60 -19.11
N THR A 77 -3.61 19.00 -18.22
CA THR A 77 -4.48 18.14 -17.43
C THR A 77 -5.92 18.64 -17.44
N ASP A 78 -6.87 17.72 -17.43
CA ASP A 78 -8.30 17.99 -17.29
C ASP A 78 -8.64 18.10 -15.79
N PRO A 79 -8.92 19.30 -15.25
CA PRO A 79 -9.17 19.47 -13.82
C PRO A 79 -10.47 18.81 -13.36
N SER A 80 -11.42 18.51 -14.26
CA SER A 80 -12.66 17.82 -13.90
C SER A 80 -12.45 16.35 -13.53
N ARG A 81 -11.27 15.81 -13.86
CA ARG A 81 -10.84 14.42 -13.61
C ARG A 81 -9.86 14.27 -12.45
N ILE A 82 -9.67 15.34 -11.67
CA ILE A 82 -8.77 15.38 -10.53
C ILE A 82 -9.60 15.68 -9.29
N HIS A 83 -9.56 14.77 -8.33
CA HIS A 83 -10.45 14.75 -7.18
C HIS A 83 -9.67 14.86 -5.88
N PRO A 84 -10.16 15.65 -4.91
CA PRO A 84 -9.61 15.67 -3.57
C PRO A 84 -9.88 14.34 -2.87
N VAL A 85 -8.86 13.83 -2.19
CA VAL A 85 -8.97 12.70 -1.25
C VAL A 85 -9.19 13.26 0.14
N ARG A 86 -10.26 12.79 0.80
CA ARG A 86 -10.55 13.07 2.20
C ARG A 86 -10.58 11.77 2.98
N HIS A 87 -9.52 11.54 3.73
CA HIS A 87 -9.39 10.43 4.66
C HIS A 87 -9.32 11.00 6.08
N ASP A 88 -10.31 10.70 6.92
CA ASP A 88 -10.34 11.11 8.32
C ASP A 88 -10.42 9.87 9.21
N GLY A 89 -9.26 9.22 9.39
CA GLY A 89 -9.14 8.02 10.18
C GLY A 89 -8.54 8.28 11.56
N ARG A 90 -8.36 7.21 12.33
CA ARG A 90 -7.84 7.27 13.71
C ARG A 90 -6.35 7.61 13.72
N HIS A 91 -5.60 7.12 12.76
CA HIS A 91 -4.14 7.20 12.69
C HIS A 91 -3.63 8.27 11.72
N TYR A 92 -4.39 8.56 10.66
CA TYR A 92 -4.03 9.42 9.55
C TYR A 92 -5.20 10.30 9.13
N LYS A 93 -4.89 11.57 8.89
CA LYS A 93 -5.80 12.52 8.27
C LYS A 93 -5.16 13.02 6.99
N VAL A 94 -5.87 12.88 5.87
CA VAL A 94 -5.43 13.36 4.55
C VAL A 94 -6.58 14.16 3.96
N ASP A 95 -6.31 15.42 3.66
CA ASP A 95 -7.19 16.27 2.86
C ASP A 95 -6.34 16.92 1.77
N GLY A 96 -6.48 16.44 0.54
CA GLY A 96 -5.70 16.97 -0.57
C GLY A 96 -5.79 16.13 -1.84
N ILE A 97 -5.16 16.65 -2.89
CA ILE A 97 -5.03 16.00 -4.19
C ILE A 97 -3.66 15.30 -4.25
N HIS A 98 -3.61 14.10 -4.81
CA HIS A 98 -2.34 13.41 -5.03
C HIS A 98 -1.44 14.23 -5.96
N LEU A 99 -0.17 14.38 -5.57
CA LEU A 99 0.75 15.31 -6.24
C LEU A 99 1.32 14.77 -7.56
N ALA A 100 1.10 13.49 -7.87
CA ALA A 100 1.61 12.85 -9.08
C ALA A 100 0.44 12.39 -9.95
N GLU A 101 0.62 12.52 -11.26
CA GLU A 101 -0.29 11.89 -12.23
C GLU A 101 -0.23 10.35 -12.15
N PRO A 102 -1.26 9.64 -12.65
CA PRO A 102 -1.27 8.19 -12.72
C PRO A 102 0.01 7.63 -13.33
N SER A 103 0.69 6.78 -12.57
CA SER A 103 1.91 6.06 -12.98
C SER A 103 1.55 4.69 -13.59
N PRO A 104 2.48 4.00 -14.29
CA PRO A 104 2.16 2.77 -15.01
C PRO A 104 1.45 1.68 -14.19
N GLN A 105 1.80 1.51 -12.91
CA GLN A 105 1.16 0.57 -12.00
C GLN A 105 0.07 1.22 -11.13
N ARG A 106 0.06 2.57 -11.03
CA ARG A 106 -0.60 3.35 -9.98
C ARG A 106 -0.15 2.91 -8.57
N THR A 107 -0.76 1.85 -8.05
CA THR A 107 -0.30 1.14 -6.85
C THR A 107 0.88 0.23 -7.21
N PRO A 108 2.04 0.32 -6.52
CA PRO A 108 3.18 -0.55 -6.77
C PRO A 108 2.84 -2.00 -6.41
N LEU A 109 3.58 -2.97 -6.95
CA LEU A 109 3.41 -4.38 -6.58
C LEU A 109 3.56 -4.57 -5.06
N LEU A 110 2.53 -5.10 -4.40
CA LEU A 110 2.48 -5.19 -2.94
C LEU A 110 3.08 -6.49 -2.41
N TYR A 111 4.20 -6.36 -1.72
CA TYR A 111 4.84 -7.43 -0.95
C TYR A 111 4.46 -7.36 0.54
N GLN A 112 4.49 -8.51 1.21
CA GLN A 112 4.34 -8.58 2.67
C GLN A 112 5.13 -9.77 3.24
N ALA A 113 5.55 -9.70 4.52
CA ALA A 113 6.37 -10.74 5.18
C ALA A 113 5.96 -11.09 6.63
N GLY A 114 4.76 -10.71 7.05
CA GLY A 114 4.23 -10.92 8.40
C GLY A 114 3.75 -12.36 8.62
N THR A 115 4.34 -13.04 9.59
CA THR A 115 4.05 -14.45 9.92
C THR A 115 3.04 -14.64 11.06
N SER A 116 2.75 -13.60 11.85
CA SER A 116 1.76 -13.66 12.93
C SER A 116 0.34 -13.86 12.39
N LYS A 117 -0.62 -14.25 13.25
CA LYS A 117 -2.03 -14.41 12.83
C LYS A 117 -2.56 -13.13 12.17
N ARG A 118 -2.34 -11.97 12.80
CA ARG A 118 -2.74 -10.66 12.25
C ARG A 118 -1.97 -10.31 10.97
N GLY A 119 -0.68 -10.63 10.93
CA GLY A 119 0.18 -10.41 9.76
C GLY A 119 -0.26 -11.22 8.54
N ARG A 120 -0.63 -12.49 8.72
CA ARG A 120 -1.15 -13.34 7.66
C ARG A 120 -2.51 -12.86 7.15
N ALA A 121 -3.41 -12.43 8.03
CA ALA A 121 -4.68 -11.85 7.63
C ALA A 121 -4.48 -10.54 6.82
N PHE A 122 -3.57 -9.68 7.27
CA PHE A 122 -3.20 -8.47 6.54
C PHE A 122 -2.59 -8.79 5.16
N ALA A 123 -1.70 -9.78 5.09
CA ALA A 123 -1.10 -10.25 3.84
C ALA A 123 -2.16 -10.80 2.88
N ALA A 124 -3.06 -11.65 3.39
CA ALA A 124 -4.15 -12.24 2.62
C ALA A 124 -5.07 -11.17 2.01
N ARG A 125 -5.28 -10.06 2.74
CA ARG A 125 -6.09 -8.95 2.25
C ARG A 125 -5.40 -8.10 1.17
N HIS A 126 -4.13 -7.77 1.35
CA HIS A 126 -3.47 -6.71 0.56
C HIS A 126 -2.34 -7.18 -0.36
N ALA A 127 -1.61 -8.23 0.03
CA ALA A 127 -0.38 -8.60 -0.67
C ALA A 127 -0.66 -9.32 -1.99
N GLU A 128 0.15 -9.03 -2.99
CA GLU A 128 0.22 -9.75 -4.27
C GLU A 128 1.34 -10.80 -4.25
N ALA A 129 2.39 -10.55 -3.46
CA ALA A 129 3.45 -11.51 -3.19
C ALA A 129 3.79 -11.54 -1.70
N ILE A 130 4.01 -12.75 -1.16
CA ILE A 130 4.25 -12.93 0.29
C ILE A 130 5.57 -13.65 0.49
N PHE A 131 6.48 -13.00 1.23
CA PHE A 131 7.74 -13.60 1.61
C PHE A 131 7.54 -14.47 2.86
N LEU A 132 7.58 -15.78 2.66
CA LEU A 132 7.45 -16.77 3.73
C LEU A 132 8.81 -17.20 4.27
N ASN A 133 8.85 -17.38 5.59
CA ASN A 133 9.95 -18.05 6.27
C ASN A 133 9.47 -19.41 6.79
N GLY A 134 10.17 -20.48 6.43
CA GLY A 134 9.87 -21.83 6.88
C GLY A 134 11.07 -22.75 6.67
N GLN A 135 11.38 -23.55 7.68
CA GLN A 135 12.58 -24.41 7.68
C GLN A 135 12.36 -25.75 6.97
N THR A 136 11.11 -26.14 6.71
CA THR A 136 10.77 -27.43 6.09
C THR A 136 9.60 -27.27 5.11
N ARG A 137 9.54 -28.19 4.13
CA ARG A 137 8.44 -28.24 3.15
C ARG A 137 7.05 -28.32 3.81
N PRO A 138 6.80 -29.15 4.85
CA PRO A 138 5.49 -29.20 5.49
C PRO A 138 5.06 -27.89 6.15
N ILE A 139 6.01 -27.16 6.77
CA ILE A 139 5.73 -25.86 7.40
C ILE A 139 5.32 -24.84 6.33
N LEU A 140 6.08 -24.74 5.24
CA LEU A 140 5.75 -23.83 4.13
C LEU A 140 4.42 -24.18 3.48
N ALA A 141 4.16 -25.47 3.22
CA ALA A 141 2.91 -25.90 2.60
C ALA A 141 1.69 -25.56 3.46
N ARG A 142 1.80 -25.63 4.79
CA ARG A 142 0.74 -25.18 5.71
C ARG A 142 0.56 -23.67 5.65
N ALA A 143 1.64 -22.89 5.73
CA ALA A 143 1.56 -21.43 5.65
C ALA A 143 0.92 -20.93 4.35
N VAL A 144 1.29 -21.53 3.20
CA VAL A 144 0.69 -21.22 1.90
C VAL A 144 -0.82 -21.51 1.88
N ARG A 145 -1.25 -22.68 2.39
CA ARG A 145 -2.68 -23.02 2.47
C ARG A 145 -3.45 -22.03 3.34
N ASP A 146 -2.97 -21.77 4.55
CA ASP A 146 -3.64 -20.86 5.50
C ASP A 146 -3.82 -19.45 4.91
N ILE A 147 -2.82 -18.94 4.20
CA ILE A 147 -2.88 -17.62 3.55
C ILE A 147 -3.86 -17.62 2.38
N ARG A 148 -3.84 -18.67 1.56
CA ARG A 148 -4.76 -18.80 0.42
C ARG A 148 -6.21 -18.91 0.87
N ASP A 149 -6.47 -19.66 1.93
CA ASP A 149 -7.81 -19.79 2.49
C ASP A 149 -8.28 -18.46 3.11
N ALA A 150 -7.40 -17.74 3.81
CA ALA A 150 -7.71 -16.39 4.29
C ALA A 150 -7.96 -15.39 3.15
N ALA A 151 -7.27 -15.52 2.01
CA ALA A 151 -7.48 -14.62 0.86
C ALA A 151 -8.91 -14.77 0.28
N LYS A 152 -9.47 -15.98 0.30
CA LYS A 152 -10.87 -16.24 -0.09
C LYS A 152 -11.86 -15.51 0.79
N GLU A 153 -11.59 -15.38 2.10
CA GLU A 153 -12.45 -14.63 3.03
C GLU A 153 -12.54 -13.14 2.65
N PHE A 154 -11.53 -12.61 1.96
CA PHE A 154 -11.51 -11.25 1.41
C PHE A 154 -11.97 -11.18 -0.06
N GLY A 155 -12.52 -12.27 -0.61
CA GLY A 155 -13.00 -12.33 -1.99
C GLY A 155 -11.90 -12.32 -3.06
N ARG A 156 -10.67 -12.73 -2.71
CA ARG A 156 -9.52 -12.76 -3.62
C ARG A 156 -9.27 -14.18 -4.15
N ASP A 157 -8.79 -14.26 -5.40
CA ASP A 157 -8.36 -15.51 -6.04
C ASP A 157 -6.95 -15.92 -5.56
N PRO A 158 -6.75 -17.11 -4.94
CA PRO A 158 -5.49 -17.49 -4.28
C PRO A 158 -4.41 -18.22 -5.11
#